data_AF-A0A392S5D3-F1
#
_entry.id   AF-A0A392S5D3-F1
#
_cell.length_a   1.000
_cell.length_b   1.000
_cell.length_c   1.000
_cell.angle_alpha   90.00
_cell.angle_beta   90.00
_cell.angle_gamma   90.00
#
_symmetry.space_group_name_H-M   'P 1'
#
loop_
_entity.id
_entity.type
_entity.pdbx_description
1 polymer ?
#
loop_
_entity_poly.entity_id
_entity_poly.type
_entity_poly.pdbx_seq_one_letter_code
_entity_poly.pdbx_strand_id
1 'polypeptide(L)'
;EAAGLLKTVKDLGSCYERLVKEFLINIGEDCDDPESPEYRKVYVRGRCTEFSPDVVNQFLGRSTTPVPVMLATNDDIDRILTNNQVRKWL
;
A
#
# COMPACT_ATOMS: atom_id res chain seq x y z
N GLU A 1 11.01 11.82 20.64
CA GLU A 1 10.47 12.19 19.32
C GLU A 1 9.02 11.76 19.23
N ALA A 2 8.10 12.67 18.91
CA ALA A 2 6.71 12.29 18.64
C ALA A 2 6.67 11.69 17.23
N ALA A 3 6.18 10.47 17.09
CA ALA A 3 5.90 9.88 15.78
C ALA A 3 5.08 10.90 14.98
N GLY A 4 5.66 11.43 13.89
CA GLY A 4 5.02 12.40 13.03
C GLY A 4 3.81 11.79 12.35
N LEU A 5 2.70 11.70 13.10
CA LEU A 5 1.37 11.39 12.58
C LEU A 5 1.08 12.48 11.56
N LEU A 6 1.31 12.11 10.30
CA LEU A 6 1.02 12.92 9.12
C LEU A 6 -0.33 13.59 9.30
N LYS A 7 -0.36 14.87 8.95
CA LYS A 7 -1.55 15.74 8.88
C LYS A 7 -2.78 14.90 8.60
N THR A 8 -3.56 14.60 9.65
CA THR A 8 -4.79 13.85 9.48
C THR A 8 -5.63 14.64 8.50
N VAL A 9 -5.95 14.04 7.36
CA VAL A 9 -6.79 14.70 6.38
C VAL A 9 -8.19 14.74 6.99
N LYS A 10 -8.54 15.88 7.59
CA LYS A 10 -9.86 16.16 8.16
C LYS A 10 -10.66 16.93 7.11
N ASP A 11 -11.99 16.76 7.13
CA ASP A 11 -12.95 17.43 6.24
C ASP A 11 -12.90 17.05 4.76
N LEU A 12 -12.82 15.75 4.45
CA LEU A 12 -12.95 15.28 3.05
C LEU A 12 -14.39 15.34 2.49
N GLY A 13 -15.39 15.63 3.34
CA GLY A 13 -16.80 15.80 2.95
C GLY A 13 -17.43 14.59 2.25
N SER A 14 -18.67 14.74 1.75
CA SER A 14 -19.38 13.70 0.97
C SER A 14 -18.69 13.35 -0.36
N CYS A 15 -17.81 14.21 -0.85
CA CYS A 15 -16.99 13.96 -2.03
C CYS A 15 -16.00 12.82 -1.83
N TYR A 16 -15.58 12.53 -0.58
CA TYR A 16 -14.62 11.47 -0.28
C TYR A 16 -15.15 10.08 -0.56
N GLU A 17 -16.38 9.80 -0.13
CA GLU A 17 -16.94 8.45 -0.21
C GLU A 17 -17.06 8.00 -1.67
N ARG A 18 -17.46 8.92 -2.56
CA ARG A 18 -17.49 8.65 -4.01
C ARG A 18 -16.10 8.42 -4.59
N LEU A 19 -15.10 9.19 -4.15
CA LEU A 19 -13.72 9.03 -4.62
C LEU A 19 -13.08 7.74 -4.13
N VAL A 20 -13.32 7.34 -2.88
CA VAL A 20 -12.84 6.07 -2.33
C VAL A 20 -13.52 4.90 -3.04
N LYS A 21 -14.85 4.98 -3.27
CA LYS A 21 -15.57 3.97 -4.05
C LYS A 21 -15.04 3.87 -5.48
N GLU A 22 -14.85 5.01 -6.16
CA GLU A 22 -14.28 5.06 -7.50
C GLU A 22 -12.87 4.43 -7.53
N PHE A 23 -12.01 4.81 -6.60
CA PHE A 23 -10.67 4.24 -6.46
C PHE A 23 -10.74 2.72 -6.32
N LEU A 24 -11.54 2.20 -5.38
CA LEU A 24 -11.64 0.76 -5.12
C LEU A 24 -12.20 -0.02 -6.32
N ILE A 25 -13.19 0.54 -7.03
CA ILE A 25 -13.78 -0.10 -8.22
C ILE A 25 -12.80 -0.12 -9.40
N ASN A 26 -11.90 0.86 -9.48
CA ASN A 26 -10.95 1.01 -10.58
C ASN A 26 -9.59 0.34 -10.31
N ILE A 27 -9.47 -0.46 -9.25
CA ILE A 27 -8.31 -1.35 -9.06
C ILE A 27 -8.45 -2.49 -10.08
N GLY A 28 -7.53 -2.53 -11.04
CA GLY A 28 -7.50 -3.60 -12.05
C GLY A 28 -7.14 -4.95 -11.46
N GLU A 29 -7.61 -6.03 -12.08
CA GLU A 29 -7.30 -7.41 -11.67
C GLU A 29 -5.78 -7.65 -11.67
N ASP A 30 -5.09 -7.17 -12.70
CA ASP A 30 -3.64 -7.34 -12.87
C ASP A 30 -2.82 -6.19 -12.23
N CYS A 31 -3.39 -5.47 -11.25
CA CYS A 31 -2.70 -4.32 -10.63
C CYS A 31 -1.46 -4.72 -9.82
N ASP A 32 -1.34 -6.00 -9.46
CA ASP A 32 -0.26 -6.59 -8.68
C ASP A 32 0.75 -7.40 -9.52
N ASP A 33 0.50 -7.59 -10.82
CA ASP A 33 1.41 -8.26 -11.75
C ASP A 33 2.45 -7.26 -12.32
N PRO A 34 3.75 -7.40 -12.02
CA PRO A 34 4.79 -6.52 -12.55
C PRO A 34 4.94 -6.52 -14.08
N GLU A 35 4.49 -7.58 -14.76
CA GLU A 35 4.54 -7.69 -16.22
C GLU A 35 3.32 -7.02 -16.88
N SER A 36 2.28 -6.70 -16.10
CA SER A 36 1.09 -6.04 -16.59
C SER A 36 1.33 -4.55 -16.87
N PRO A 37 0.80 -4.00 -17.97
CA PRO A 37 0.80 -2.56 -18.17
C PRO A 37 -0.02 -1.81 -17.12
N GLU A 38 -0.93 -2.49 -16.41
CA GLU A 38 -1.76 -1.94 -15.34
C GLU A 38 -1.12 -2.04 -13.96
N TYR A 39 0.12 -2.55 -13.87
CA TYR A 39 0.85 -2.68 -12.61
C TYR A 39 0.88 -1.36 -11.85
N ARG A 40 0.35 -1.38 -10.63
CA ARG A 40 0.25 -0.22 -9.72
C ARG A 40 -0.49 0.98 -10.34
N LYS A 41 -1.35 0.81 -11.34
CA LYS A 41 -2.14 1.92 -11.92
C LYS A 41 -3.58 1.86 -11.44
N VAL A 42 -4.14 3.05 -11.23
CA VAL A 42 -5.55 3.24 -10.90
C VAL A 42 -6.10 4.45 -11.64
N TYR A 43 -7.33 4.34 -12.14
CA TYR A 43 -8.01 5.42 -12.82
C TYR A 43 -8.94 6.14 -11.86
N VAL A 44 -8.72 7.42 -11.60
CA VAL A 44 -9.58 8.21 -10.71
C VAL A 44 -9.80 9.59 -11.32
N ARG A 45 -11.07 10.02 -11.42
CA ARG A 45 -11.52 11.27 -12.03
C ARG A 45 -10.97 11.49 -13.45
N GLY A 46 -10.92 10.42 -14.24
CA GLY A 46 -10.41 10.46 -15.62
C GLY A 46 -8.89 10.61 -15.72
N ARG A 47 -8.14 10.34 -14.63
CA ARG A 47 -6.68 10.35 -14.62
C ARG A 47 -6.15 8.96 -14.26
N CYS A 48 -5.24 8.45 -15.07
CA CYS A 48 -4.41 7.30 -14.72
C CYS A 48 -3.35 7.77 -13.72
N THR A 49 -3.34 7.18 -12.53
CA THR A 49 -2.38 7.50 -11.46
C THR A 49 -1.61 6.24 -11.12
N GLU A 50 -0.28 6.34 -11.11
CA GLU A 50 0.56 5.29 -10.56
C GLU A 50 0.57 5.39 -9.03
N PHE A 51 0.38 4.25 -8.38
CA PHE A 51 0.31 4.09 -6.94
C PHE A 51 1.38 3.09 -6.50
N SER A 52 2.64 3.54 -6.51
CA SER A 52 3.78 2.75 -6.07
C SER A 52 4.20 3.10 -4.64
N PRO A 53 4.94 2.20 -3.96
CA PRO A 53 5.53 2.50 -2.65
C PRO A 53 6.35 3.80 -2.67
N ASP A 54 7.04 4.09 -3.78
CA ASP A 54 7.86 5.29 -3.91
C ASP A 54 7.01 6.56 -3.99
N VAL A 55 5.92 6.53 -4.78
CA VAL A 55 4.96 7.65 -4.86
C VAL A 55 4.35 7.94 -3.48
N VAL A 56 3.94 6.89 -2.75
CA VAL A 56 3.41 7.03 -1.40
C VAL A 56 4.47 7.58 -0.44
N ASN A 57 5.69 7.02 -0.46
CA ASN A 57 6.77 7.47 0.41
C ASN A 57 7.14 8.93 0.14
N GLN A 58 7.24 9.35 -1.12
CA GLN A 58 7.48 10.74 -1.49
C GLN A 58 6.38 11.66 -0.96
N PHE A 59 5.10 11.29 -1.12
CA PHE A 59 3.98 12.06 -0.59
C PHE A 59 4.02 12.21 0.94
N LEU A 60 4.47 11.16 1.63
CA LEU A 60 4.60 11.14 3.09
C LEU A 60 5.91 11.77 3.59
N GLY A 61 6.80 12.25 2.71
CA GLY A 61 8.12 12.76 3.08
C GLY A 61 9.05 11.69 3.67
N ARG A 62 8.87 10.44 3.27
CA ARG A 62 9.68 9.28 3.68
C ARG A 62 10.75 8.98 2.64
N SER A 63 11.72 8.16 3.04
CA SER A 63 12.74 7.66 2.12
C SER A 63 12.11 6.83 1.01
N THR A 64 12.55 7.05 -0.23
CA THR A 64 12.25 6.21 -1.39
C THR A 64 13.41 5.24 -1.69
N THR A 65 14.37 5.11 -0.77
CA THR A 65 15.46 4.14 -0.93
C THR A 65 14.84 2.74 -0.95
N PRO A 66 15.16 1.91 -1.96
CA PRO A 66 14.63 0.55 -2.04
C PRO A 66 14.99 -0.22 -0.77
N VAL A 67 13.97 -0.71 -0.08
CA VAL A 67 14.12 -1.60 1.06
C VAL A 67 14.53 -2.96 0.50
N PRO A 68 15.53 -3.65 1.09
CA PRO A 68 15.89 -4.99 0.68
C PRO A 68 14.65 -5.90 0.68
N VAL A 69 14.56 -6.78 -0.33
CA VAL A 69 13.51 -7.80 -0.37
C VAL A 69 13.53 -8.57 0.93
N MET A 70 12.37 -8.70 1.55
CA MET A 70 12.24 -9.45 2.79
C MET A 70 12.47 -10.93 2.50
N LEU A 71 13.61 -11.44 2.96
CA LEU A 71 14.00 -12.84 2.77
C LEU A 71 13.31 -13.79 3.76
N ALA A 72 12.73 -13.25 4.84
CA ALA A 72 11.99 -14.03 5.81
C ALA A 72 10.64 -14.46 5.21
N THR A 73 10.35 -15.75 5.27
CA THR A 73 9.03 -16.27 4.92
C THR A 73 8.01 -15.89 6.00
N ASN A 74 6.71 -15.87 5.67
CA ASN A 74 5.66 -15.64 6.68
C ASN A 74 5.79 -16.63 7.85
N ASP A 75 6.04 -17.91 7.54
CA ASP A 75 6.26 -18.95 8.55
C ASP A 75 7.47 -18.65 9.46
N ASP A 76 8.56 -18.09 8.93
CA ASP A 76 9.72 -17.69 9.73
C ASP A 76 9.38 -16.52 10.68
N ILE A 77 8.63 -15.53 10.19
CA ILE A 77 8.20 -14.38 11.00
C ILE A 77 7.30 -14.84 12.14
N ASP A 78 6.31 -15.67 11.83
CA ASP A 78 5.33 -16.15 12.81
C ASP A 78 6.02 -16.98 13.87
N ARG A 79 6.93 -17.86 13.46
CA ARG A 79 7.75 -18.65 14.37
C ARG A 79 8.51 -17.74 15.35
N ILE A 80 9.13 -16.66 14.86
CA ILE A 80 9.87 -15.71 15.70
C ILE A 80 8.93 -14.95 16.64
N LEU A 81 7.85 -14.37 16.12
CA LEU A 81 6.93 -13.54 16.89
C LEU A 81 6.15 -14.32 17.95
N THR A 82 5.81 -15.58 17.65
CA THR A 82 5.03 -16.45 18.54
C THR A 82 5.89 -17.33 19.43
N ASN A 83 7.21 -17.15 19.42
CA ASN A 83 8.15 -18.01 20.13
C ASN A 83 7.90 -19.51 19.83
N ASN A 84 7.81 -19.84 18.54
CA ASN A 84 7.52 -21.16 17.97
C ASN A 84 6.15 -21.76 18.30
N GLN A 85 5.20 -21.00 18.86
CA GLN A 85 3.86 -21.53 19.13
C GLN A 85 3.02 -21.70 17.86
N VAL A 86 3.22 -20.85 16.86
CA VAL A 86 2.61 -20.98 15.53
C VAL A 86 3.70 -21.37 14.54
N ARG A 87 3.47 -22.47 13.80
CA ARG A 87 4.45 -23.04 12.85
C ARG A 87 4.06 -22.86 11.38
N LYS A 88 2.80 -22.52 11.12
CA LYS A 88 2.25 -22.30 9.79
C LYS A 88 0.98 -21.45 9.93
N TRP A 89 0.87 -20.40 9.13
CA TRP A 89 -0.38 -19.65 9.00
C TRP A 89 -1.33 -20.41 8.06
N LEU A 90 -2.61 -20.55 8.45
CA LEU A 90 -3.63 -21.29 7.70
C LEU A 90 -4.01 -20.57 6.39
#